data_AF-A0AA40VR93-F1
#
_entry.id   AF-A0AA40VR93-F1
#
_cell.length_a   1.000
_cell.length_b   1.000
_cell.length_c   1.000
_cell.angle_alpha   90.00
_cell.angle_beta   90.00
_cell.angle_gamma   90.00
#
_symmetry.space_group_name_H-M   'P 1'
#
loop_
_entity.id
_entity.type
_entity.pdbx_description
1 polymer ?
#
loop_
_entity_poly.entity_id
_entity_poly.type
_entity_poly.pdbx_seq_one_letter_code
_entity_poly.pdbx_strand_id
1 'polypeptide(L)' 'MLNGLRQKAIVKPGGVVEICSPELPAGATVEVIVLLESPLKESEKPLTSFLGSARGSFTTPEEVDKFIRQERDAWES' A
#
# COMPACT_ATOMS: atom_id res chain seq x y z
N MET A 1 -25.03 21.32 -7.19
CA MET A 1 -24.33 20.64 -6.08
C MET A 1 -24.71 19.17 -6.16
N LEU A 2 -23.74 18.26 -6.15
CA LEU A 2 -23.98 16.81 -6.15
C LEU A 2 -23.79 16.31 -4.71
N ASN A 3 -24.80 15.65 -4.16
CA ASN A 3 -24.69 14.97 -2.86
C ASN A 3 -24.25 13.53 -3.10
N GLY A 4 -23.15 13.10 -2.48
CA GLY A 4 -22.59 11.75 -2.65
C GLY A 4 -23.03 10.80 -1.55
N LEU A 5 -23.39 9.57 -1.91
CA LEU A 5 -23.64 8.47 -1.00
C LEU A 5 -22.45 7.49 -1.06
N ARG A 6 -21.80 7.23 0.08
CA ARG A 6 -20.71 6.24 0.19
C ARG A 6 -21.14 5.09 1.09
N GLN A 7 -21.43 3.93 0.49
CA GLN A 7 -21.84 2.72 1.21
C GLN A 7 -20.98 1.53 0.78
N LYS A 8 -20.62 0.66 1.73
CA LYS A 8 -19.98 -0.63 1.42
C LYS A 8 -21.05 -1.63 1.00
N ALA A 9 -20.82 -2.32 -0.11
CA ALA A 9 -21.67 -3.40 -0.61
C ALA A 9 -20.80 -4.60 -1.00
N ILE A 10 -21.33 -5.80 -0.79
CA ILE A 10 -20.68 -7.04 -1.22
C ILE A 10 -21.19 -7.39 -2.61
N VAL A 11 -20.27 -7.67 -3.53
CA VAL A 11 -20.61 -8.11 -4.89
C VAL A 11 -21.23 -9.51 -4.80
N LYS A 12 -22.49 -9.62 -5.24
CA LYS A 12 -23.24 -10.88 -5.29
C LYS A 12 -22.85 -11.72 -6.51
N PRO A 13 -23.23 -13.01 -6.58
CA PRO A 13 -23.03 -13.83 -7.76
C PRO A 13 -23.50 -13.14 -9.05
N GLY A 14 -22.73 -13.29 -10.11
CA GLY A 14 -23.00 -12.61 -11.39
C GLY A 14 -22.55 -11.15 -11.44
N GLY A 15 -21.83 -10.64 -10.43
CA GLY A 15 -21.30 -9.27 -10.43
C GLY A 15 -22.32 -8.21 -10.01
N VAL A 16 -23.41 -8.62 -9.37
CA VAL A 16 -24.49 -7.71 -8.95
C VAL A 16 -24.08 -6.94 -7.71
N VAL A 17 -24.16 -5.62 -7.76
CA VAL A 17 -23.99 -4.72 -6.61
C VAL A 17 -25.37 -4.16 -6.25
N GLU A 18 -25.85 -4.47 -5.04
CA GLU A 18 -27.15 -4.00 -4.55
C GLU A 18 -26.95 -2.94 -3.47
N ILE A 19 -27.61 -1.79 -3.64
CA ILE A 19 -27.56 -0.64 -2.74
C ILE A 19 -29.00 -0.24 -2.44
N CYS A 20 -29.38 -0.27 -1.15
CA CYS A 20 -30.70 0.13 -0.68
C CYS A 20 -30.53 1.34 0.25
N SER A 21 -31.00 2.50 -0.19
CA SER A 21 -30.90 3.76 0.57
C SER A 21 -32.26 4.45 0.60
N PRO A 22 -32.99 4.39 1.73
CA PRO A 22 -34.33 4.98 1.86
C PRO A 22 -34.37 6.51 1.65
N GLU A 23 -33.21 7.15 1.73
CA GLU A 23 -33.02 8.59 1.61
C GLU A 23 -33.07 9.08 0.14
N LEU A 24 -32.97 8.16 -0.83
CA LEU A 24 -33.04 8.50 -2.25
C LEU A 24 -34.50 8.65 -2.70
N PRO A 25 -34.90 9.82 -3.22
CA PRO A 25 -36.26 10.03 -3.68
C PRO A 25 -36.54 9.24 -4.96
N ALA A 26 -37.75 8.69 -5.06
CA ALA A 26 -38.20 7.97 -6.24
C ALA A 26 -38.18 8.88 -7.49
N GLY A 27 -37.67 8.35 -8.60
CA GLY A 27 -37.59 9.07 -9.88
C GLY A 27 -36.39 10.01 -10.04
N ALA A 28 -35.50 10.10 -9.06
CA ALA A 28 -34.26 10.86 -9.19
C ALA A 28 -33.24 10.14 -10.09
N THR A 29 -32.59 10.90 -10.97
CA THR A 29 -31.43 10.41 -11.73
C THR A 29 -30.19 10.42 -10.84
N VAL A 30 -29.47 9.29 -10.79
CA VAL A 30 -28.23 9.13 -10.02
C VAL A 30 -27.08 8.69 -10.92
N GLU A 31 -25.87 9.09 -10.56
CA GLU A 31 -24.62 8.59 -11.14
C GLU A 31 -23.98 7.60 -10.16
N VAL A 32 -23.52 6.45 -10.68
CA VAL A 32 -22.98 5.37 -9.84
C VAL A 32 -21.49 5.20 -10.12
N ILE A 33 -20.67 5.33 -9.08
CA ILE A 33 -19.22 5.06 -9.12
C ILE A 33 -18.95 3.84 -8.23
N VAL A 34 -18.43 2.76 -8.84
CA VAL A 34 -18.09 1.52 -8.12
C VAL A 34 -16.58 1.47 -7.88
N LEU A 35 -16.18 1.44 -6.61
CA LEU A 35 -14.79 1.28 -6.18
C LEU A 35 -14.62 -0.14 -5.65
N LEU A 36 -13.89 -0.99 -6.38
CA LEU A 36 -13.54 -2.32 -5.89
C LEU A 36 -12.39 -2.20 -4.89
N GLU A 37 -12.64 -2.63 -3.65
CA GLU A 37 -11.58 -2.82 -2.66
C GLU A 37 -10.71 -3.96 -3.19
N SER A 38 -9.52 -3.63 -3.67
CA SER A 38 -8.54 -4.65 -4.00
C SER A 38 -8.23 -5.38 -2.70
N PRO A 39 -8.17 -6.73 -2.68
CA PRO A 39 -7.55 -7.39 -1.54
C PRO A 39 -6.21 -6.71 -1.36
N LEU A 40 -5.88 -6.33 -0.13
CA LEU A 40 -4.59 -5.74 0.19
C LEU A 40 -3.58 -6.62 -0.53
N LYS A 41 -2.95 -6.12 -1.61
CA LYS A 41 -1.78 -6.80 -2.16
C LYS A 41 -0.90 -6.91 -0.95
N GLU A 42 -0.64 -8.14 -0.50
CA GLU A 42 0.33 -8.38 0.55
C GLU A 42 1.52 -7.51 0.19
N SER A 43 1.78 -6.50 1.01
CA SER A 43 2.82 -5.52 0.76
C SER A 43 4.05 -6.32 0.37
N GLU A 44 4.52 -6.14 -0.87
CA GLU A 44 5.69 -6.83 -1.42
C GLU A 44 6.91 -6.39 -0.61
N LYS A 45 7.08 -7.04 0.54
CA LYS A 45 8.04 -6.75 1.61
C LYS A 45 7.97 -5.31 2.16
N PRO A 46 8.23 -5.09 3.45
CA PRO A 46 8.39 -3.74 3.96
C PRO A 46 9.63 -3.08 3.33
N LEU A 47 9.61 -1.77 3.09
CA LEU A 47 10.77 -1.05 2.53
C LEU A 47 12.06 -1.25 3.36
N THR A 48 11.92 -1.46 4.67
CA THR A 48 13.03 -1.77 5.57
C THR A 48 13.71 -3.10 5.26
N SER A 49 13.06 -4.02 4.55
CA SER A 49 13.67 -5.28 4.10
C SER A 49 14.80 -5.10 3.08
N PHE A 50 14.94 -3.90 2.49
CA PHE A 50 15.99 -3.56 1.55
C PHE A 50 17.24 -2.97 2.19
N LEU A 51 17.24 -2.67 3.50
CA LEU A 51 18.44 -2.20 4.21
C LEU A 51 19.55 -3.25 4.10
N GLY A 52 20.76 -2.83 3.70
CA GLY A 52 21.89 -3.75 3.50
C GLY A 52 21.82 -4.64 2.25
N SER A 53 20.75 -4.57 1.45
CA SER A 53 20.57 -5.46 0.29
C SER A 53 21.37 -5.05 -0.95
N ALA A 54 21.78 -3.78 -1.04
CA ALA A 54 22.54 -3.25 -2.16
C ALA A 54 24.04 -3.27 -1.87
N ARG A 55 24.86 -3.42 -2.92
CA ARG A 55 26.32 -3.33 -2.81
C ARG A 55 26.72 -1.97 -2.24
N GLY A 56 27.50 -1.98 -1.15
CA GLY A 56 27.90 -0.76 -0.44
C GLY A 56 26.85 -0.23 0.55
N SER A 57 25.75 -0.96 0.76
CA SER A 57 24.81 -0.73 1.85
C SER A 57 25.13 -1.67 3.02
N PHE A 58 24.81 -1.23 4.23
CA PHE A 58 25.03 -1.99 5.46
C PHE A 58 23.70 -2.13 6.20
N THR A 59 23.52 -3.25 6.88
CA THR A 59 22.30 -3.55 7.62
C THR A 59 22.29 -2.82 8.95
N THR A 60 23.47 -2.66 9.58
CA THR A 60 23.62 -1.98 10.87
C THR A 60 24.79 -0.99 10.88
N PRO A 61 24.77 0.00 11.80
CA PRO A 61 25.88 0.93 12.00
C PRO A 61 27.21 0.24 12.34
N GLU A 62 27.17 -0.87 13.07
CA GLU A 62 28.39 -1.60 13.48
C GLU A 62 29.09 -2.26 12.28
N GLU A 63 28.33 -2.69 11.27
CA GLU A 63 28.89 -3.26 10.04
C GLU A 63 29.66 -2.20 9.23
N VAL A 64 29.10 -0.99 9.09
CA VAL A 64 29.80 0.10 8.39
C VAL A 64 31.02 0.58 9.17
N ASP A 65 30.93 0.70 10.50
CA ASP A 65 32.06 1.07 11.34
C ASP A 65 33.21 0.07 11.24
N LYS A 66 32.88 -1.23 11.22
CA LYS A 66 33.87 -2.30 11.04
C LYS A 66 34.52 -2.20 9.66
N PHE A 67 33.74 -2.00 8.61
CA PHE A 67 34.25 -1.85 7.24
C PHE A 67 35.23 -0.67 7.12
N ILE A 68 34.86 0.52 7.63
CA ILE A 68 35.72 1.71 7.58
C ILE A 68 37.05 1.49 8.32
N ARG A 69 37.01 0.83 9.48
CA ARG A 69 38.23 0.50 10.23
C ARG A 69 39.16 -0.43 9.44
N GLN A 70 38.61 -1.47 8.82
CA GLN A 70 39.39 -2.41 8.00
C GLN A 70 40.06 -1.71 6.81
N GLU A 71 39.34 -0.85 6.09
CA GLU A 71 39.90 -0.08 4.98
C GLU A 71 41.03 0.85 5.45
N ARG A 72 40.86 1.49 6.60
CA ARG A 72 41.88 2.37 7.18
C ARG A 72 43.13 1.59 7.60
N ASP A 73 42.97 0.47 8.31
CA ASP A 73 44.09 -0.35 8.77
C ASP A 73 44.87 -0.93 7.57
N ALA A 74 44.17 -1.26 6.47
CA ALA A 74 44.78 -1.70 5.22
C ALA A 74 45.58 -0.60 4.49
N TRP A 75 45.23 0.69 4.68
CA TRP A 75 46.01 1.81 4.14
C TRP A 75 47.26 2.15 4.95
N GLU A 76 47.27 1.80 6.25
CA GLU A 76 48.41 2.01 7.13
C GLU A 76 49.44 0.86 7.11
N SER A 77 49.19 -0.18 6.30
CA SER A 77 50.06 -1.37 6.12
C SER A 77 50.85 -1.32 4.81
#